data_AF-A0A1B7W4B4-F1
#
_entry.id   AF-A0A1B7W4B4-F1
#
_cell.length_a   1.000
_cell.length_b   1.000
_cell.length_c   1.000
_cell.angle_alpha   90.00
_cell.angle_beta   90.00
_cell.angle_gamma   90.00
#
_symmetry.space_group_name_H-M   'P 1'
#
loop_
_entity.id
_entity.type
_entity.pdbx_description
1 polymer ?
#
loop_
_entity_poly.entity_id
_entity_poly.type
_entity_poly.pdbx_seq_one_letter_code
_entity_poly.pdbx_strand_id
1 'polypeptide(L)'
;SYPLLGKFMAYQLATDINYSEVINFDENSFTIAGPGAERGIDKCFIDTKGKSYADVIYWMTENQENEFQRLGLSFQSLWGRPLQAIDCQNLFCETDKYCRAAFPDLKSNRKKIKAKFTATPQPIDYFYPPKWFINDKVQETLAQRLPTLEIPNLQDNGQQLSLELDSLVKTTSEIPNCISKQHKKNGQKTPLKKSSLLQNTDAAKSQQLCLF
;
A
#
# COMPACT_ATOMS: atom_id res chain seq x y z
N SER A 1 -12.02 32.20 0.57
CA SER A 1 -11.80 30.92 1.26
C SER A 1 -13.16 30.31 1.57
N TYR A 2 -13.35 29.00 1.36
CA TYR A 2 -14.58 28.32 1.76
C TYR A 2 -14.42 27.79 3.20
N PRO A 3 -15.45 27.82 4.06
CA PRO A 3 -15.37 27.21 5.39
C PRO A 3 -14.95 25.73 5.31
N LEU A 4 -14.16 25.27 6.29
CA LEU A 4 -13.62 23.91 6.41
C LEU A 4 -12.59 23.47 5.33
N LEU A 5 -12.53 24.10 4.15
CA LEU A 5 -11.59 23.72 3.08
C LEU A 5 -10.25 24.48 3.19
N GLY A 6 -9.30 23.93 3.97
CA GLY A 6 -7.93 24.44 4.07
C GLY A 6 -7.08 24.19 2.81
N LYS A 7 -6.00 24.96 2.62
CA LYS A 7 -5.12 24.92 1.42
C LYS A 7 -4.75 23.51 0.95
N PHE A 8 -4.33 22.64 1.88
CA PHE A 8 -3.93 21.27 1.56
C PHE A 8 -5.11 20.38 1.11
N MET A 9 -6.30 20.54 1.71
CA MET A 9 -7.51 19.83 1.28
C MET A 9 -7.99 20.31 -0.09
N ALA A 10 -7.87 21.62 -0.38
CA ALA A 10 -8.17 22.17 -1.70
C ALA A 10 -7.20 21.64 -2.78
N TYR A 11 -5.91 21.49 -2.46
CA TYR A 11 -4.92 20.88 -3.34
C TYR A 11 -5.27 19.42 -3.66
N GLN A 12 -5.51 18.59 -2.63
CA GLN A 12 -5.91 17.18 -2.85
C GLN A 12 -7.18 17.07 -3.71
N LEU A 13 -8.25 17.81 -3.34
CA LEU A 13 -9.49 17.80 -4.10
C LEU A 13 -9.32 18.26 -5.56
N ALA A 14 -8.47 19.26 -5.81
CA ALA A 14 -8.19 19.70 -7.18
C ALA A 14 -7.42 18.64 -7.98
N THR A 15 -6.47 17.93 -7.34
CA THR A 15 -5.76 16.80 -7.95
C THR A 15 -6.71 15.63 -8.24
N ASP A 16 -7.58 15.27 -7.28
CA ASP A 16 -8.57 14.20 -7.44
C ASP A 16 -9.57 14.50 -8.59
N ILE A 17 -10.00 15.76 -8.74
CA ILE A 17 -10.84 16.18 -9.89
C ILE A 17 -10.02 16.16 -11.20
N ASN A 18 -8.71 16.47 -11.16
CA ASN A 18 -7.82 16.38 -12.32
C ASN A 18 -7.47 14.94 -12.73
N TYR A 19 -7.85 13.93 -11.94
CA TYR A 19 -7.83 12.53 -12.37
C TYR A 19 -9.05 12.15 -13.24
N SER A 20 -10.06 13.02 -13.30
CA SER A 20 -11.14 12.95 -14.30
C SER A 20 -10.77 13.67 -15.61
N GLU A 21 -11.58 13.45 -16.64
CA GLU A 21 -11.48 14.16 -17.93
C GLU A 21 -12.10 15.57 -17.90
N VAL A 22 -12.72 15.98 -16.79
CA VAL A 22 -13.45 17.27 -16.68
C VAL A 22 -12.52 18.48 -16.65
N ILE A 23 -11.31 18.31 -16.10
CA ILE A 23 -10.26 19.35 -16.10
C ILE A 23 -8.92 18.75 -16.50
N ASN A 24 -8.06 19.59 -17.09
CA ASN A 24 -6.73 19.17 -17.49
C ASN A 24 -5.68 20.27 -17.24
N PHE A 25 -5.14 20.28 -16.02
CA PHE A 25 -3.95 21.03 -15.66
C PHE A 25 -2.76 20.09 -15.44
N ASP A 26 -1.53 20.59 -15.59
CA ASP A 26 -0.30 19.86 -15.26
C ASP A 26 -0.26 19.57 -13.75
N GLU A 27 -0.17 18.30 -13.36
CA GLU A 27 -0.21 17.82 -11.97
C GLU A 27 0.92 18.40 -11.10
N ASN A 28 1.93 19.02 -11.71
CA ASN A 28 3.01 19.74 -11.05
C ASN A 28 2.75 21.25 -10.93
N SER A 29 1.80 21.83 -11.67
CA SER A 29 1.59 23.29 -11.76
C SER A 29 1.26 24.00 -10.43
N PHE A 30 0.76 23.27 -9.42
CA PHE A 30 0.66 23.77 -8.04
C PHE A 30 0.78 22.63 -7.03
N THR A 31 1.64 22.80 -6.02
CA THR A 31 1.87 21.80 -4.96
C THR A 31 1.77 22.41 -3.59
N ILE A 32 0.99 21.80 -2.71
CA ILE A 32 0.90 22.18 -1.30
C ILE A 32 1.44 21.03 -0.44
N ALA A 33 2.58 21.29 0.22
CA ALA A 33 3.07 20.41 1.26
C ALA A 33 1.98 20.23 2.33
N GLY A 34 1.56 18.99 2.53
CA GLY A 34 0.65 18.64 3.61
C GLY A 34 1.43 18.49 4.91
N PRO A 35 0.79 18.61 6.08
CA PRO A 35 1.48 18.52 7.36
C PRO A 35 2.08 17.14 7.62
N GLY A 36 1.88 16.13 6.77
CA GLY A 36 2.70 14.91 6.75
C GLY A 36 4.07 15.15 6.10
N ALA A 37 4.07 15.66 4.87
CA ALA A 37 5.24 15.93 4.06
C ALA A 37 6.21 16.93 4.71
N GLU A 38 5.71 18.01 5.34
CA GLU A 38 6.54 18.98 6.09
C GLU A 38 7.45 18.25 7.11
N ARG A 39 6.86 17.41 7.98
CA ARG A 39 7.60 16.57 8.94
C ARG A 39 8.40 15.41 8.33
N GLY A 40 8.23 15.13 7.04
CA GLY A 40 9.08 14.19 6.30
C GLY A 40 10.35 14.90 5.88
N ILE A 41 10.20 16.07 5.25
CA ILE A 41 11.30 16.95 4.84
C ILE A 41 12.17 17.34 6.06
N ASP A 42 11.55 17.70 7.19
CA ASP A 42 12.23 17.95 8.49
C ASP A 42 13.10 16.79 9.01
N LYS A 43 12.98 15.58 8.45
CA LYS A 43 13.76 14.39 8.83
C LYS A 43 14.76 13.97 7.76
N CYS A 44 14.44 14.21 6.49
CA CYS A 44 15.35 13.93 5.37
C CYS A 44 16.48 14.97 5.27
N PHE A 45 16.21 16.24 5.59
CA PHE A 45 17.12 17.35 5.36
C PHE A 45 17.52 18.05 6.66
N ILE A 46 18.83 18.26 6.84
CA ILE A 46 19.40 19.03 7.97
C ILE A 46 19.19 20.53 7.75
N ASP A 47 19.26 20.97 6.48
CA ASP A 47 19.01 22.34 6.03
C ASP A 47 18.44 22.29 4.60
N THR A 48 17.39 23.07 4.34
CA THR A 48 16.81 23.26 2.99
C THR A 48 17.42 24.46 2.24
N LYS A 49 18.39 25.15 2.83
CA LYS A 49 19.03 26.38 2.31
C LYS A 49 18.01 27.50 2.05
N GLY A 50 17.00 27.60 2.91
CA GLY A 50 15.90 28.57 2.80
C GLY A 50 14.82 28.22 1.76
N LYS A 51 14.90 27.06 1.10
CA LYS A 51 13.83 26.55 0.24
C LYS A 51 12.58 26.19 1.05
N SER A 52 11.41 26.47 0.50
CA SER A 52 10.13 26.06 1.10
C SER A 52 9.88 24.55 0.92
N TYR A 53 8.96 23.98 1.69
CA TYR A 53 8.57 22.58 1.51
C TYR A 53 8.04 22.27 0.09
N ALA A 54 7.42 23.24 -0.59
CA ALA A 54 6.98 23.07 -1.98
C ALA A 54 8.20 23.00 -2.92
N ASP A 55 9.18 23.89 -2.76
CA ASP A 55 10.43 23.85 -3.54
C ASP A 55 11.19 22.53 -3.38
N VAL A 56 11.18 21.94 -2.17
CA VAL A 56 11.83 20.64 -1.92
C VAL A 56 11.09 19.49 -2.61
N ILE A 57 9.75 19.53 -2.64
CA ILE A 57 8.95 18.56 -3.40
C ILE A 57 9.18 18.72 -4.91
N TYR A 58 9.25 19.95 -5.41
CA TYR A 58 9.59 20.21 -6.81
C TYR A 58 10.99 19.73 -7.16
N TRP A 59 11.99 20.07 -6.35
CA TRP A 59 13.36 19.60 -6.56
C TRP A 59 13.45 18.06 -6.59
N MET A 60 12.74 17.36 -5.70
CA MET A 60 12.63 15.90 -5.74
C MET A 60 12.00 15.42 -7.05
N THR A 61 10.93 16.07 -7.51
CA THR A 61 10.23 15.73 -8.76
C THR A 61 11.14 15.91 -9.99
N GLU A 62 11.93 16.98 -10.02
CA GLU A 62 12.89 17.32 -11.10
C GLU A 62 14.16 16.45 -11.10
N ASN A 63 14.50 15.80 -9.97
CA ASN A 63 15.77 15.08 -9.81
C ASN A 63 15.61 13.58 -9.52
N GLN A 64 14.38 13.06 -9.47
CA GLN A 64 14.10 11.67 -9.08
C GLN A 64 14.93 10.63 -9.85
N GLU A 65 15.03 10.72 -11.18
CA GLU A 65 15.84 9.78 -11.98
C GLU A 65 17.34 9.87 -11.65
N ASN A 66 17.86 11.10 -11.44
CA ASN A 66 19.25 11.33 -11.07
C ASN A 66 19.54 10.72 -9.69
N GLU A 67 18.63 10.88 -8.74
CA GLU A 67 18.75 10.34 -7.38
C GLU A 67 18.60 8.81 -7.36
N PHE A 68 17.66 8.24 -8.12
CA PHE A 68 17.56 6.80 -8.31
C PHE A 68 18.85 6.22 -8.90
N GLN A 69 19.41 6.85 -9.93
CA GLN A 69 20.69 6.43 -10.52
C GLN A 69 21.85 6.57 -9.52
N ARG A 70 21.94 7.70 -8.79
CA ARG A 70 22.98 7.98 -7.78
C ARG A 70 22.97 6.95 -6.64
N LEU A 71 21.79 6.44 -6.29
CA LEU A 71 21.58 5.44 -5.24
C LEU A 71 21.59 3.99 -5.75
N GLY A 72 21.69 3.77 -7.06
CA GLY A 72 21.64 2.42 -7.66
C GLY A 72 20.26 1.75 -7.59
N LEU A 73 19.19 2.54 -7.50
CA LEU A 73 17.82 2.06 -7.34
C LEU A 73 17.18 1.76 -8.70
N SER A 74 16.82 0.49 -8.93
CA SER A 74 15.97 0.09 -10.05
C SER A 74 14.50 0.43 -9.76
N PHE A 75 14.14 1.70 -9.90
CA PHE A 75 12.80 2.21 -9.59
C PHE A 75 11.78 1.73 -10.64
N GLN A 76 10.65 1.17 -10.17
CA GLN A 76 9.55 0.74 -11.03
C GLN A 76 8.55 1.88 -11.18
N SER A 77 8.65 2.60 -12.31
CA SER A 77 7.74 3.69 -12.66
C SER A 77 6.34 3.18 -13.04
N LEU A 78 5.34 4.07 -13.06
CA LEU A 78 3.97 3.72 -13.40
C LEU A 78 3.83 3.57 -14.93
N TRP A 79 4.29 2.44 -15.46
CA TRP A 79 4.34 2.10 -16.89
C TRP A 79 5.06 3.14 -17.79
N GLY A 80 6.09 3.78 -17.24
CA GLY A 80 6.89 4.83 -17.87
C GLY A 80 6.51 6.25 -17.45
N ARG A 81 5.47 6.45 -16.63
CA ARG A 81 5.15 7.75 -16.01
C ARG A 81 6.06 8.00 -14.80
N PRO A 82 6.82 9.11 -14.74
CA PRO A 82 7.60 9.50 -13.57
C PRO A 82 6.69 9.95 -12.43
N LEU A 83 7.21 10.01 -11.20
CA LEU A 83 6.49 10.56 -10.05
C LEU A 83 6.14 12.02 -10.32
N GLN A 84 4.91 12.41 -10.00
CA GLN A 84 4.48 13.80 -10.02
C GLN A 84 4.72 14.45 -8.66
N ALA A 85 4.58 15.77 -8.57
CA ALA A 85 4.78 16.49 -7.31
C ALA A 85 3.83 16.03 -6.18
N ILE A 86 2.62 15.54 -6.51
CA ILE A 86 1.72 14.89 -5.52
C ILE A 86 2.31 13.58 -4.97
N ASP A 87 2.99 12.79 -5.80
CA ASP A 87 3.62 11.54 -5.39
C ASP A 87 4.87 11.81 -4.54
N CYS A 88 5.71 12.77 -4.95
CA CYS A 88 6.86 13.24 -4.18
C CYS A 88 6.42 13.82 -2.82
N GLN A 89 5.28 14.52 -2.75
CA GLN A 89 4.67 14.94 -1.49
C GLN A 89 4.27 13.74 -0.62
N ASN A 90 3.62 12.74 -1.23
CA ASN A 90 3.22 11.51 -0.54
C ASN A 90 4.44 10.73 -0.01
N LEU A 91 5.56 10.67 -0.74
CA LEU A 91 6.81 10.05 -0.25
C LEU A 91 7.25 10.65 1.09
N PHE A 92 7.33 11.97 1.20
CA PHE A 92 7.67 12.62 2.49
C PHE A 92 6.60 12.40 3.56
N CYS A 93 5.31 12.37 3.19
CA CYS A 93 4.21 12.06 4.12
C CYS A 93 4.34 10.65 4.71
N GLU A 94 4.73 9.68 3.89
CA GLU A 94 5.00 8.30 4.28
C GLU A 94 6.33 8.18 5.05
N THR A 95 7.36 8.95 4.72
CA THR A 95 8.59 9.05 5.52
C THR A 95 8.28 9.46 6.97
N ASP A 96 7.48 10.50 7.22
CA ASP A 96 7.04 10.82 8.58
C ASP A 96 6.22 9.67 9.21
N LYS A 97 5.46 8.90 8.43
CA LYS A 97 4.69 7.75 8.93
C LYS A 97 5.59 6.57 9.34
N TYR A 98 6.53 6.15 8.49
CA TYR A 98 7.44 5.02 8.74
C TYR A 98 8.47 5.33 9.82
N CYS A 99 9.05 6.54 9.85
CA CYS A 99 9.99 6.93 10.90
C CYS A 99 9.39 6.85 12.32
N ARG A 100 8.07 6.96 12.51
CA ARG A 100 7.43 6.77 13.83
C ARG A 100 7.53 5.35 14.36
N ALA A 101 7.72 4.37 13.48
CA ALA A 101 7.87 2.95 13.83
C ALA A 101 9.34 2.53 13.87
N ALA A 102 10.14 2.97 12.90
CA ALA A 102 11.57 2.65 12.81
C ALA A 102 12.44 3.45 13.79
N PHE A 103 12.10 4.72 14.05
CA PHE A 103 12.90 5.67 14.83
C PHE A 103 12.00 6.43 15.83
N PRO A 104 11.46 5.74 16.86
CA PRO A 104 10.43 6.29 17.77
C PRO A 104 10.91 7.49 18.61
N ASP A 105 12.22 7.70 18.72
CA ASP A 105 12.84 8.83 19.42
C ASP A 105 12.90 10.11 18.58
N LEU A 106 12.72 10.03 17.26
CA LEU A 106 12.58 11.21 16.41
C LEU A 106 11.25 11.93 16.73
N LYS A 107 11.34 13.26 16.88
CA LYS A 107 10.21 14.14 17.22
C LYS A 107 9.02 13.90 16.29
N SER A 108 7.92 13.37 16.83
CA SER A 108 6.68 13.20 16.08
C SER A 108 5.44 13.44 16.94
N ASN A 109 4.49 14.19 16.38
CA ASN A 109 3.23 14.55 17.03
C ASN A 109 2.25 13.35 17.13
N ARG A 110 2.56 12.19 16.52
CA ARG A 110 1.71 10.98 16.57
C ARG A 110 2.54 9.70 16.71
N LYS A 111 2.58 9.11 17.90
CA LYS A 111 3.30 7.85 18.21
C LYS A 111 2.60 6.54 17.78
N LYS A 112 1.48 6.59 17.05
CA LYS A 112 0.73 5.40 16.62
C LYS A 112 0.25 5.52 15.18
N ILE A 113 0.46 4.46 14.39
CA ILE A 113 -0.23 4.23 13.12
C ILE A 113 -1.65 3.74 13.46
N LYS A 114 -2.68 4.38 12.89
CA LYS A 114 -4.09 4.11 13.25
C LYS A 114 -4.71 2.93 12.49
N ALA A 115 -4.41 2.78 11.20
CA ALA A 115 -4.91 1.70 10.37
C ALA A 115 -3.90 0.55 10.34
N LYS A 116 -4.38 -0.68 10.39
CA LYS A 116 -3.63 -1.87 9.96
C LYS A 116 -4.19 -2.28 8.59
N PHE A 117 -3.32 -2.76 7.71
CA PHE A 117 -3.74 -3.38 6.47
C PHE A 117 -4.43 -4.72 6.76
N THR A 118 -5.53 -4.97 6.06
CA THR A 118 -6.22 -6.26 5.99
C THR A 118 -6.31 -6.62 4.51
N ALA A 119 -5.83 -7.80 4.13
CA ALA A 119 -5.86 -8.23 2.74
C ALA A 119 -7.29 -8.56 2.30
N THR A 120 -7.73 -7.94 1.21
CA THR A 120 -8.94 -8.32 0.48
C THR A 120 -8.57 -9.42 -0.53
N PRO A 121 -9.26 -10.57 -0.57
CA PRO A 121 -8.90 -11.68 -1.47
C PRO A 121 -9.37 -11.48 -2.92
N GLN A 122 -10.30 -10.55 -3.18
CA GLN A 122 -10.72 -10.19 -4.52
C GLN A 122 -9.59 -9.44 -5.26
N PRO A 123 -9.30 -9.76 -6.54
CA PRO A 123 -8.45 -8.94 -7.39
C PRO A 123 -8.98 -7.50 -7.46
N ILE A 124 -8.05 -6.53 -7.48
CA ILE A 124 -8.34 -5.14 -7.80
C ILE A 124 -8.38 -5.02 -9.33
N ASP A 125 -9.47 -4.49 -9.87
CA ASP A 125 -9.48 -3.99 -11.24
C ASP A 125 -8.79 -2.62 -11.29
N TYR A 126 -7.78 -2.49 -12.13
CA TYR A 126 -6.90 -1.31 -12.16
C TYR A 126 -7.29 -0.40 -13.31
N PHE A 127 -7.95 0.70 -12.97
CA PHE A 127 -8.29 1.78 -13.89
C PHE A 127 -7.63 3.09 -13.46
N TYR A 128 -6.82 3.67 -14.34
CA TYR A 128 -6.14 4.95 -14.14
C TYR A 128 -6.77 6.05 -15.02
N PRO A 129 -6.52 7.34 -14.74
CA PRO A 129 -6.99 8.46 -15.56
C PRO A 129 -6.74 8.23 -17.06
N PRO A 130 -7.77 8.27 -17.93
CA PRO A 130 -7.62 7.95 -19.37
C PRO A 130 -6.51 8.77 -20.04
N LYS A 131 -6.42 10.05 -19.69
CA LYS A 131 -5.41 11.01 -20.16
C LYS A 131 -3.96 10.73 -19.72
N TRP A 132 -3.71 9.69 -18.93
CA TRP A 132 -2.34 9.19 -18.67
C TRP A 132 -1.88 8.18 -19.73
N PHE A 133 -2.79 7.63 -20.55
CA PHE A 133 -2.48 6.69 -21.64
C PHE A 133 -1.67 5.45 -21.22
N ILE A 134 -1.92 4.94 -20.00
CA ILE A 134 -1.27 3.73 -19.47
C ILE A 134 -2.17 2.49 -19.39
N ASN A 135 -3.51 2.64 -19.46
CA ASN A 135 -4.45 1.55 -19.17
C ASN A 135 -4.25 0.31 -20.06
N ASP A 136 -3.86 0.46 -21.33
CA ASP A 136 -3.59 -0.68 -22.23
C ASP A 136 -2.41 -1.53 -21.70
N LYS A 137 -1.32 -0.86 -21.28
CA LYS A 137 -0.13 -1.51 -20.68
C LYS A 137 -0.46 -2.16 -19.34
N VAL A 138 -1.38 -1.58 -18.57
CA VAL A 138 -1.89 -2.15 -17.31
C VAL A 138 -2.58 -3.48 -17.60
N GLN A 139 -3.51 -3.50 -18.54
CA GLN A 139 -4.26 -4.70 -18.91
C GLN A 139 -3.35 -5.79 -19.52
N GLU A 140 -2.39 -5.42 -20.36
CA GLU A 140 -1.34 -6.34 -20.84
C GLU A 140 -0.55 -6.97 -19.67
N THR A 141 -0.11 -6.14 -18.71
CA THR A 141 0.65 -6.60 -17.53
C THR A 141 -0.18 -7.49 -16.61
N LEU A 142 -1.49 -7.29 -16.52
CA LEU A 142 -2.41 -8.13 -15.74
C LEU A 142 -2.68 -9.46 -16.45
N ALA A 143 -2.89 -9.43 -17.78
CA ALA A 143 -3.07 -10.63 -18.60
C ALA A 143 -1.85 -11.56 -18.54
N GLN A 144 -0.63 -11.01 -18.56
CA GLN A 144 0.63 -11.77 -18.41
C GLN A 144 0.84 -12.36 -17.01
N ARG A 145 0.12 -11.88 -15.98
CA ARG A 145 0.23 -12.36 -14.58
C ARG A 145 -0.83 -13.40 -14.21
N LEU A 146 -1.92 -13.46 -14.96
CA LEU A 146 -2.90 -14.54 -14.84
C LEU A 146 -2.34 -15.78 -15.55
N PRO A 147 -2.40 -16.99 -14.95
CA PRO A 147 -1.99 -18.19 -15.66
C PRO A 147 -2.91 -18.41 -16.86
N THR A 148 -2.33 -18.63 -18.03
CA THR A 148 -3.08 -19.03 -19.22
C THR A 148 -3.85 -20.32 -18.89
N LEU A 149 -5.18 -20.23 -18.86
CA LEU A 149 -6.03 -21.41 -18.75
C LEU A 149 -6.02 -22.13 -20.10
N GLU A 150 -4.98 -22.95 -20.31
CA GLU A 150 -5.05 -24.02 -21.31
C GLU A 150 -6.16 -24.98 -20.91
N ILE A 151 -7.34 -24.77 -21.48
CA ILE A 151 -8.44 -25.73 -21.46
C ILE A 151 -8.07 -26.80 -22.50
N PRO A 152 -7.74 -28.04 -22.11
CA PRO A 152 -7.46 -29.09 -23.07
C PRO A 152 -8.72 -29.36 -23.90
N ASN A 153 -8.56 -29.53 -25.21
CA ASN A 153 -9.70 -29.57 -26.13
C ASN A 153 -10.66 -30.74 -25.79
N LEU A 154 -11.84 -30.41 -25.24
CA LEU A 154 -12.87 -31.35 -24.79
C LEU A 154 -13.67 -31.92 -25.97
N GLN A 155 -13.03 -32.77 -26.79
CA GLN A 155 -13.66 -33.39 -27.96
C GLN A 155 -13.75 -34.93 -27.97
N ASP A 156 -13.20 -35.66 -26.98
CA ASP A 156 -13.13 -37.15 -27.07
C ASP A 156 -13.62 -37.98 -25.85
N ASN A 157 -13.80 -37.40 -24.64
CA ASN A 157 -14.05 -38.21 -23.41
C ASN A 157 -15.40 -37.97 -22.71
N GLY A 158 -16.40 -37.42 -23.41
CA GLY A 158 -17.69 -37.03 -22.83
C GLY A 158 -18.55 -38.17 -22.24
N GLN A 159 -18.25 -39.44 -22.56
CA GLN A 159 -18.97 -40.61 -22.04
C GLN A 159 -18.32 -41.26 -20.81
N GLN A 160 -17.05 -40.96 -20.52
CA GLN A 160 -16.33 -41.54 -19.38
C GLN A 160 -16.77 -40.87 -18.06
N LEU A 161 -16.83 -39.53 -18.06
CA LEU A 161 -17.05 -38.70 -16.86
C LEU A 161 -18.46 -38.80 -16.27
N SER A 162 -19.47 -39.12 -17.09
CA SER A 162 -20.84 -39.32 -16.62
C SER A 162 -21.00 -40.60 -15.78
N LEU A 163 -20.30 -41.68 -16.17
CA LEU A 163 -20.36 -42.97 -15.49
C LEU A 163 -19.71 -42.92 -14.10
N GLU A 164 -18.62 -42.16 -13.93
CA GLU A 164 -17.99 -41.95 -12.63
C GLU A 164 -18.87 -41.13 -11.68
N LEU A 165 -19.55 -40.10 -12.18
CA LEU A 165 -20.41 -39.24 -11.37
C LEU A 165 -21.65 -40.01 -10.84
N ASP A 166 -22.29 -40.81 -11.69
CA ASP A 166 -23.42 -41.67 -11.30
C ASP A 166 -23.03 -42.76 -10.28
N SER A 167 -21.78 -43.22 -10.32
CA SER A 167 -21.23 -44.18 -9.36
C SER A 167 -20.99 -43.53 -7.99
N LEU A 168 -20.45 -42.31 -7.98
CA LEU A 168 -20.18 -41.55 -6.75
C LEU A 168 -21.48 -41.13 -6.04
N VAL A 169 -22.52 -40.73 -6.78
CA VAL A 169 -23.83 -40.39 -6.19
C VAL A 169 -24.46 -41.62 -5.51
N LYS A 170 -24.43 -42.80 -6.15
CA LYS A 170 -25.02 -44.05 -5.60
C LYS A 170 -24.32 -44.57 -4.35
N THR A 171 -23.06 -44.22 -4.12
CA THR A 171 -22.31 -44.65 -2.93
C THR A 171 -22.53 -43.75 -1.70
N THR A 172 -23.30 -42.66 -1.82
CA THR A 172 -23.58 -41.72 -0.71
C THR A 172 -24.98 -41.82 -0.09
N SER A 173 -25.86 -42.69 -0.59
CA SER A 173 -27.29 -42.71 -0.23
C SER A 173 -27.71 -43.60 0.95
N GLU A 174 -26.79 -44.35 1.58
CA GLU A 174 -27.14 -45.28 2.68
C GLU A 174 -26.30 -45.10 3.95
N ILE A 175 -26.86 -44.41 4.96
CA ILE A 175 -26.90 -44.79 6.39
C ILE A 175 -27.68 -43.72 7.21
N PRO A 176 -28.44 -44.07 8.27
CA PRO A 176 -29.57 -43.24 8.74
C PRO A 176 -29.28 -42.28 9.92
N ASN A 177 -30.19 -41.32 10.12
CA ASN A 177 -30.28 -40.47 11.31
C ASN A 177 -30.45 -41.26 12.62
N CYS A 178 -29.78 -40.82 13.69
CA CYS A 178 -30.25 -41.03 15.07
C CYS A 178 -29.87 -39.86 15.99
N ILE A 179 -30.57 -39.71 17.11
CA ILE A 179 -30.63 -38.49 17.94
C ILE A 179 -30.07 -38.77 19.35
N SER A 180 -29.29 -37.85 19.92
CA SER A 180 -29.42 -37.43 21.34
C SER A 180 -28.46 -36.30 21.76
N LYS A 181 -28.86 -35.61 22.84
CA LYS A 181 -28.07 -34.60 23.58
C LYS A 181 -27.66 -35.23 24.92
N GLN A 182 -26.54 -34.82 25.55
CA GLN A 182 -26.52 -34.49 27.00
C GLN A 182 -25.23 -33.85 27.59
N HIS A 183 -25.47 -32.82 28.40
CA HIS A 183 -24.81 -32.33 29.63
C HIS A 183 -23.28 -32.25 29.90
N LYS A 184 -22.86 -30.98 30.16
CA LYS A 184 -22.21 -30.43 31.38
C LYS A 184 -21.05 -31.20 32.09
N LYS A 185 -19.88 -30.54 32.15
CA LYS A 185 -19.22 -30.01 33.38
C LYS A 185 -18.02 -29.11 32.97
N ASN A 186 -17.98 -27.83 33.35
CA ASN A 186 -17.43 -27.24 34.59
C ASN A 186 -15.90 -27.38 34.77
N GLY A 187 -15.18 -26.24 34.77
CA GLY A 187 -13.76 -26.14 35.11
C GLY A 187 -13.20 -24.72 34.96
N GLN A 188 -13.19 -23.93 36.04
CA GLN A 188 -12.53 -22.61 36.08
C GLN A 188 -11.09 -22.74 36.60
N LYS A 189 -10.15 -21.94 36.05
CA LYS A 189 -9.09 -21.25 36.82
C LYS A 189 -8.21 -20.30 35.97
N THR A 190 -7.96 -19.13 36.53
CA THR A 190 -6.99 -18.07 36.17
C THR A 190 -6.49 -17.45 37.48
N PRO A 191 -5.52 -16.51 37.50
CA PRO A 191 -4.32 -16.32 36.66
C PRO A 191 -3.03 -16.27 37.53
N LEU A 192 -1.86 -15.94 36.96
CA LEU A 192 -0.67 -15.50 37.72
C LEU A 192 0.15 -14.42 36.96
N LYS A 193 1.13 -13.77 37.61
CA LYS A 193 1.66 -12.43 37.24
C LYS A 193 3.19 -12.26 37.37
N LYS A 194 3.75 -11.45 36.44
CA LYS A 194 4.87 -10.47 36.56
C LYS A 194 6.34 -10.91 36.84
N SER A 195 7.23 -10.44 35.94
CA SER A 195 8.60 -9.93 36.18
C SER A 195 8.95 -8.92 35.04
N SER A 196 9.93 -7.99 34.98
CA SER A 196 11.08 -7.51 35.81
C SER A 196 12.41 -8.30 35.74
N LEU A 197 13.62 -7.71 35.66
CA LEU A 197 14.09 -6.30 35.65
C LEU A 197 15.53 -6.22 35.03
N LEU A 198 16.05 -5.00 34.76
CA LEU A 198 17.47 -4.64 34.44
C LEU A 198 18.01 -5.14 33.08
N GLN A 199 18.95 -4.52 32.33
CA GLN A 199 19.84 -3.33 32.33
C GLN A 199 21.32 -3.72 32.15
N ASN A 200 21.89 -3.41 30.98
CA ASN A 200 23.25 -2.88 30.72
C ASN A 200 23.43 -2.78 29.18
N THR A 201 23.63 -1.58 28.61
CA THR A 201 24.93 -0.95 28.30
C THR A 201 25.84 -1.78 27.40
N ASP A 202 25.97 -1.39 26.13
CA ASP A 202 27.29 -1.04 25.57
C ASP A 202 27.15 -0.17 24.30
N ALA A 203 28.23 0.52 23.93
CA ALA A 203 28.22 1.52 22.85
C ALA A 203 28.63 0.93 21.50
N ALA A 204 27.84 1.21 20.45
CA ALA A 204 28.17 0.87 19.06
C ALA A 204 27.93 2.07 18.12
N LYS A 205 28.75 2.15 17.07
CA LYS A 205 28.83 3.24 16.08
C LYS A 205 27.45 3.72 15.59
N SER A 206 27.28 5.04 15.51
CA SER A 206 26.23 5.65 14.69
C SER A 206 26.46 5.29 13.22
N GLN A 207 25.72 4.32 12.70
CA GLN A 207 25.63 4.06 11.28
C GLN A 207 24.57 4.98 10.68
N GLN A 208 25.03 5.98 9.92
CA GLN A 208 24.20 6.95 9.23
C GLN A 208 23.49 6.26 8.04
N LEU A 209 22.35 5.60 8.31
CA LEU A 209 21.44 5.17 7.25
C LEU A 209 20.69 6.39 6.69
N CYS A 210 21.25 7.01 5.65
CA CYS A 210 20.43 7.65 4.64
C CYS A 210 19.65 6.57 3.90
N LEU A 211 18.44 6.29 4.37
CA LEU A 211 17.35 5.81 3.54
C LEU A 211 16.63 7.04 2.98
N PHE A 212 16.09 6.91 1.77
CA PHE A 212 15.69 7.98 0.85
C PHE A 212 16.89 8.68 0.20
#